data_AF-A0A0F9V2K8-F1
#
_entry.id   AF-A0A0F9V2K8-F1
#
_cell.length_a   1.000
_cell.length_b   1.000
_cell.length_c   1.000
_cell.angle_alpha   90.00
_cell.angle_beta   90.00
_cell.angle_gamma   90.00
#
_symmetry.space_group_name_H-M   'P 1'
#
loop_
_entity.id
_entity.type
_entity.pdbx_description
1 polymer ?
#
loop_
_entity_poly.entity_id
_entity_poly.type
_entity_poly.pdbx_seq_one_letter_code
_entity_poly.pdbx_strand_id
1 'polypeptide(L)'
;MFRVKIDYHKALKKGLKPITYILINTKLGFRIYSFKGISQEFESGPYYADGTYIADGTITAGSGINIIDKSSKLLSLGRFDRTISPRKRGLLFGFTSKQRQTVSVDLDNEDSYFSKLLGKEPFLGSDFRIFTGFEGVDFYQHVKMLVGIITEVFISSKKLTLRVEED
;
A
#
# COMPACT_ATOMS: atom_id res chain seq x y z
N MET A 1 -9.06 1.41 15.54
CA MET A 1 -8.20 0.35 16.10
C MET A 1 -7.92 -0.64 14.99
N PHE A 2 -6.66 -0.93 14.65
CA PHE A 2 -6.34 -1.85 13.55
C PHE A 2 -6.59 -3.30 13.98
N ARG A 3 -7.23 -4.10 13.13
CA ARG A 3 -7.40 -5.53 13.39
C ARG A 3 -6.12 -6.26 12.97
N VAL A 4 -5.28 -6.58 13.96
CA VAL A 4 -4.02 -7.29 13.74
C VAL A 4 -4.32 -8.79 13.68
N LYS A 5 -3.85 -9.45 12.62
CA LYS A 5 -4.01 -10.89 12.45
C LYS A 5 -3.00 -11.66 13.32
N ILE A 6 -3.32 -12.90 13.66
CA ILE A 6 -2.55 -13.66 14.64
C ILE A 6 -1.11 -13.91 14.20
N ASP A 7 -0.86 -14.11 12.91
CA ASP A 7 0.49 -14.36 12.40
C ASP A 7 1.35 -13.10 12.36
N TYR A 8 0.74 -11.94 12.10
CA TYR A 8 1.41 -10.64 12.29
C TYR A 8 1.85 -10.46 13.76
N HIS A 9 0.98 -10.81 14.71
CA HIS A 9 1.32 -10.74 16.15
C HIS A 9 2.43 -11.73 16.53
N LYS A 10 2.40 -12.95 16.00
CA LYS A 10 3.47 -13.95 16.21
C LYS A 10 4.80 -13.45 15.65
N ALA A 11 4.81 -12.87 14.45
CA ALA A 11 6.01 -12.32 13.83
C ALA A 11 6.61 -11.17 14.66
N LEU A 12 5.76 -10.29 15.17
CA LEU A 12 6.16 -9.21 16.07
C LEU A 12 6.76 -9.75 17.38
N LYS A 13 6.16 -10.79 17.98
CA LYS A 13 6.71 -11.47 19.18
C LYS A 13 8.05 -12.17 18.93
N LYS A 14 8.30 -12.65 17.72
CA LYS A 14 9.59 -13.23 17.32
C LYS A 14 10.71 -12.18 17.14
N GLY A 15 10.38 -10.89 17.25
CA GLY A 15 11.35 -9.80 17.07
C GLY A 15 11.64 -9.46 15.62
N LEU A 16 10.81 -9.92 14.67
CA LEU A 16 10.93 -9.50 13.28
C LEU A 16 10.60 -8.01 13.17
N LYS A 17 11.25 -7.32 12.22
CA LYS A 17 11.03 -5.89 11.97
C LYS A 17 9.99 -5.73 10.85
N PRO A 18 8.89 -4.99 11.07
CA PRO A 18 7.90 -4.81 10.04
C PRO A 18 8.45 -3.89 8.94
N ILE A 19 8.05 -4.18 7.70
CA ILE A 19 8.35 -3.38 6.53
C ILE A 19 7.09 -2.66 6.11
N THR A 20 7.18 -1.33 6.01
CA THR A 20 6.12 -0.51 5.44
C THR A 20 6.36 -0.35 3.94
N TYR A 21 5.31 -0.60 3.17
CA TYR A 21 5.34 -0.50 1.72
C TYR A 21 4.01 0.04 1.20
N ILE A 22 4.06 0.62 0.02
CA ILE A 22 2.92 1.11 -0.71
C ILE A 22 2.62 0.18 -1.86
N LEU A 23 1.34 0.05 -2.17
CA LEU A 23 0.83 -0.73 -3.27
C LEU A 23 -0.07 0.17 -4.10
N ILE A 24 0.31 0.37 -5.35
CA ILE A 24 -0.42 1.18 -6.32
C ILE A 24 -1.04 0.23 -7.33
N ASN A 25 -2.36 0.31 -7.49
CA ASN A 25 -3.10 -0.45 -8.48
C ASN A 25 -3.35 0.41 -9.71
N THR A 26 -2.58 0.17 -10.76
CA THR A 26 -2.75 0.86 -12.03
C THR A 26 -3.48 -0.04 -13.02
N LYS A 27 -3.80 0.47 -14.22
CA LYS A 27 -4.51 -0.33 -15.24
C LYS A 27 -3.72 -1.55 -15.72
N LEU A 28 -2.38 -1.49 -15.64
CA LEU A 28 -1.54 -2.62 -16.03
C LEU A 28 -1.49 -3.67 -14.93
N GLY A 29 -1.52 -3.28 -13.65
CA GLY A 29 -1.44 -4.19 -12.51
C GLY A 29 -0.91 -3.52 -11.26
N PHE A 30 -0.35 -4.31 -10.34
CA PHE A 30 0.09 -3.81 -9.04
C PHE A 30 1.57 -3.47 -9.03
N ARG A 31 1.91 -2.32 -8.45
CA ARG A 31 3.29 -1.89 -8.22
C ARG A 31 3.54 -1.71 -6.72
N ILE A 32 4.65 -2.24 -6.24
CA ILE A 32 5.03 -2.20 -4.83
C ILE A 32 6.27 -1.34 -4.66
N TYR A 33 6.19 -0.34 -3.78
CA TYR A 33 7.35 0.49 -3.42
C TYR A 33 7.56 0.52 -1.91
N SER A 34 8.81 0.49 -1.49
CA SER A 34 9.18 0.39 -0.08
C SER A 34 10.46 1.17 0.24
N PHE A 35 10.71 1.38 1.54
CA PHE A 35 11.93 2.07 1.99
C PHE A 35 13.19 1.19 1.84
N LYS A 36 13.01 -0.13 1.97
CA LYS A 36 14.06 -1.13 1.85
C LYS A 36 13.68 -2.11 0.75
N GLY A 37 14.65 -2.68 0.04
CA GLY A 37 14.40 -3.79 -0.87
C GLY A 37 13.64 -4.91 -0.17
N ILE A 38 12.57 -5.39 -0.79
CA ILE A 38 11.73 -6.46 -0.26
C ILE A 38 12.10 -7.77 -0.97
N SER A 39 12.32 -8.86 -0.23
CA SER A 39 12.64 -10.19 -0.79
C SER A 39 11.51 -10.77 -1.66
N GLN A 40 11.82 -11.59 -2.67
CA GLN A 40 10.83 -12.24 -3.58
C GLN A 40 9.69 -12.97 -2.85
N GLU A 41 9.89 -13.41 -1.61
CA GLU A 41 8.90 -14.08 -0.75
C GLU A 41 7.66 -13.22 -0.44
N PHE A 42 7.67 -11.95 -0.81
CA PHE A 42 6.49 -11.08 -0.79
C PHE A 42 5.50 -11.32 -1.95
N GLU A 43 5.86 -12.20 -2.89
CA GLU A 43 5.01 -12.60 -4.01
C GLU A 43 4.02 -13.68 -3.56
N SER A 44 2.80 -13.26 -3.22
CA SER A 44 1.64 -14.12 -3.48
C SER A 44 1.26 -13.91 -4.95
N GLY A 45 2.06 -14.51 -5.84
CA GLY A 45 1.72 -14.60 -7.26
C GLY A 45 0.38 -15.34 -7.44
N PRO A 46 -0.33 -15.14 -8.57
CA PRO A 46 -1.56 -15.87 -8.82
C PRO A 46 -1.29 -17.37 -8.79
N TYR A 47 -2.05 -18.11 -7.99
CA TYR A 47 -1.97 -19.57 -7.99
C TYR A 47 -2.44 -20.09 -9.35
N TYR A 48 -1.55 -20.66 -10.14
CA TYR A 48 -1.91 -21.24 -11.43
C TYR A 48 -2.50 -22.64 -11.24
N ALA A 49 -3.44 -23.01 -12.09
CA ALA A 49 -3.97 -24.37 -12.16
C ALA A 49 -3.00 -25.26 -12.96
N ASP A 50 -1.76 -25.36 -12.50
CA ASP A 50 -0.66 -26.11 -13.14
C ASP A 50 -0.41 -27.49 -12.50
N GLY A 51 -1.16 -27.83 -11.45
CA GLY A 51 -1.02 -29.08 -10.70
C GLY A 51 -0.04 -29.01 -9.53
N THR A 52 0.55 -27.85 -9.23
CA THR A 52 1.45 -27.65 -8.08
C THR A 52 0.72 -27.82 -6.74
N TYR A 53 -0.56 -27.43 -6.70
CA TYR A 53 -1.40 -27.49 -5.51
C TYR A 53 -2.54 -28.50 -5.69
N ILE A 54 -2.85 -29.22 -4.61
CA ILE A 54 -3.97 -30.17 -4.57
C ILE A 54 -5.28 -29.36 -4.59
N ALA A 55 -6.25 -29.79 -5.39
CA ALA A 55 -7.59 -29.18 -5.44
C ALA A 55 -8.43 -29.56 -4.20
N ASP A 56 -7.95 -29.20 -3.01
CA ASP A 56 -8.61 -29.44 -1.72
C ASP A 56 -9.54 -28.29 -1.27
N GLY A 57 -9.62 -27.24 -2.10
CA GLY A 57 -10.43 -26.05 -1.83
C GLY A 57 -9.77 -25.02 -0.90
N THR A 58 -8.55 -25.27 -0.42
CA THR A 58 -7.82 -24.29 0.41
C THR A 58 -7.26 -23.12 -0.39
N ILE A 59 -6.94 -23.36 -1.66
CA ILE A 59 -6.35 -22.37 -2.57
C ILE A 59 -7.23 -22.23 -3.82
N THR A 60 -7.59 -21.00 -4.17
CA THR A 60 -8.34 -20.70 -5.40
C THR A 60 -7.37 -20.35 -6.52
N ALA A 61 -7.43 -21.06 -7.64
CA ALA A 61 -6.65 -20.72 -8.82
C ALA A 61 -7.01 -19.31 -9.32
N GLY A 62 -5.99 -18.52 -9.68
CA GLY A 62 -6.13 -17.10 -10.01
C GLY A 62 -6.20 -16.16 -8.80
N SER A 63 -6.22 -16.68 -7.57
CA SER A 63 -6.08 -15.87 -6.35
C SER A 63 -4.63 -15.42 -6.21
N GLY A 64 -4.41 -14.11 -6.09
CA GLY A 64 -3.09 -13.52 -5.92
C GLY A 64 -3.05 -12.08 -6.41
N ILE A 65 -1.93 -11.41 -6.22
CA ILE A 65 -1.70 -10.04 -6.70
C ILE A 65 -0.70 -10.12 -7.84
N ASN A 66 -1.11 -9.69 -9.04
CA ASN A 66 -0.19 -9.60 -10.16
C ASN A 66 0.72 -8.37 -10.00
N ILE A 67 1.89 -8.60 -9.41
CA ILE A 67 2.89 -7.55 -9.15
C ILE A 67 3.75 -7.39 -10.41
N ILE A 68 3.71 -6.20 -11.00
CA ILE A 68 4.52 -5.86 -12.18
C ILE A 68 5.91 -5.40 -11.78
N ASP A 69 5.97 -4.61 -10.72
CA ASP A 69 7.19 -3.93 -10.31
C ASP A 69 7.27 -3.86 -8.80
N LYS A 70 8.51 -4.01 -8.33
CA LYS A 70 8.85 -4.04 -6.93
C LYS A 70 10.22 -3.43 -6.75
N SER A 71 10.25 -2.27 -6.11
CA SER A 71 11.50 -1.53 -5.95
C SER A 71 11.54 -0.71 -4.67
N SER A 72 12.75 -0.49 -4.17
CA SER A 72 13.00 0.34 -3.00
C SER A 72 13.07 1.82 -3.38
N LYS A 73 11.93 2.38 -3.80
CA LYS A 73 11.83 3.77 -4.26
C LYS A 73 11.12 4.68 -3.27
N LEU A 74 10.63 4.18 -2.13
CA LEU A 74 9.93 5.01 -1.16
C LEU A 74 10.92 5.85 -0.35
N LEU A 75 10.82 7.17 -0.45
CA LEU A 75 11.66 8.12 0.27
C LEU A 75 11.01 8.59 1.56
N SER A 76 9.73 8.93 1.50
CA SER A 76 9.00 9.45 2.65
C SER A 76 7.52 9.07 2.60
N LEU A 77 6.95 8.85 3.78
CA LEU A 77 5.52 8.80 4.00
C LEU A 77 5.16 9.98 4.90
N GLY A 78 4.24 10.82 4.42
CA GLY A 78 3.66 11.90 5.19
C GLY A 78 2.97 11.37 6.44
N ARG A 79 2.79 12.26 7.43
CA ARG A 79 2.11 11.90 8.66
C ARG A 79 0.65 11.59 8.40
N PHE A 80 0.14 10.57 9.09
CA PHE A 80 -1.28 10.27 9.14
C PHE A 80 -1.94 11.26 10.10
N ASP A 81 -2.13 12.50 9.65
CA ASP A 81 -2.78 13.52 10.46
C ASP A 81 -4.28 13.24 10.49
N ARG A 82 -4.73 12.53 11.52
CA ARG A 82 -6.15 12.48 11.89
C ARG A 82 -6.53 13.76 12.60
N THR A 83 -6.83 14.79 11.82
CA THR A 83 -7.36 16.03 12.39
C THR A 83 -8.80 15.78 12.82
N ILE A 84 -9.02 15.51 14.11
CA ILE A 84 -10.36 15.54 14.71
C ILE A 84 -10.66 17.01 14.96
N SER A 85 -11.31 17.67 14.00
CA SER A 85 -11.76 19.05 14.17
C SER A 85 -13.13 19.01 14.87
N PRO A 86 -13.28 19.39 16.16
CA PRO A 86 -14.60 19.56 16.74
C PRO A 86 -15.28 20.76 16.06
N ARG A 87 -16.32 20.51 15.27
CA ARG A 87 -17.19 21.60 14.79
C ARG A 87 -17.88 22.21 16.01
N LYS A 88 -17.72 23.53 16.14
CA LYS A 88 -18.10 24.39 17.27
C LYS A 88 -19.32 23.93 18.08
N ARG A 89 -19.17 24.04 19.41
CA ARG A 89 -20.15 23.89 20.50
C ARG A 89 -21.61 24.07 20.07
N GLY A 90 -22.31 22.95 19.99
CA GLY A 90 -23.77 22.86 20.13
C GLY A 90 -24.05 21.51 20.80
N LEU A 91 -24.51 21.54 22.05
CA LEU A 91 -24.96 20.37 22.79
C LEU A 91 -26.06 19.69 21.97
N LEU A 92 -25.93 18.38 21.74
CA LEU A 92 -26.82 17.50 20.96
C LEU A 92 -26.70 17.66 19.45
N PHE A 93 -25.72 16.99 18.82
CA PHE A 93 -25.90 16.20 17.58
C PHE A 93 -24.58 15.46 17.30
N GLY A 94 -24.57 14.16 17.64
CA GLY A 94 -23.45 13.25 17.39
C GLY A 94 -23.33 12.87 15.91
N PHE A 95 -23.00 13.83 15.06
CA PHE A 95 -22.50 13.55 13.71
C PHE A 95 -21.01 13.85 13.66
N THR A 96 -20.21 12.84 14.03
CA THR A 96 -18.79 12.84 13.71
C THR A 96 -18.65 12.63 12.20
N SER A 97 -18.56 13.71 11.43
CA SER A 97 -18.11 13.59 10.03
C SER A 97 -16.68 13.06 10.04
N LYS A 98 -16.48 11.83 9.56
CA LYS A 98 -15.15 11.24 9.38
C LYS A 98 -14.38 12.14 8.41
N GLN A 99 -13.46 12.96 8.92
CA GLN A 99 -12.61 13.81 8.08
C GLN A 99 -11.68 12.89 7.29
N ARG A 100 -11.75 12.96 5.97
CA ARG A 100 -10.92 12.15 5.06
C ARG A 100 -9.46 12.50 5.27
N GLN A 101 -8.62 11.50 5.57
CA GLN A 101 -7.19 11.71 5.74
C GLN A 101 -6.55 11.93 4.38
N THR A 102 -5.68 12.93 4.28
CA THR A 102 -4.80 13.11 3.13
C THR A 102 -3.38 12.74 3.52
N VAL A 103 -2.69 11.96 2.68
CA VAL A 103 -1.30 11.55 2.89
C VAL A 103 -0.47 11.92 1.67
N SER A 104 0.68 12.55 1.91
CA SER A 104 1.69 12.81 0.88
C SER A 104 2.71 11.70 0.90
N VAL A 105 3.12 11.21 -0.27
CA VAL A 105 4.11 10.13 -0.41
C VAL A 105 5.16 10.56 -1.40
N ASP A 106 6.43 10.52 -1.00
CA ASP A 106 7.55 10.82 -1.88
C ASP A 106 8.26 9.54 -2.33
N LEU A 107 8.49 9.45 -3.64
CA LEU A 107 9.18 8.37 -4.31
C LEU A 107 10.43 8.90 -5.03
N ASP A 108 11.49 8.12 -5.03
CA ASP A 108 12.76 8.41 -5.69
C ASP A 108 12.62 8.37 -7.20
N ASN A 109 13.06 9.44 -7.86
CA ASN A 109 13.05 9.57 -9.31
C ASN A 109 14.42 10.03 -9.86
N GLU A 110 15.52 9.88 -9.11
CA GLU A 110 16.84 10.32 -9.59
C GLU A 110 17.28 9.66 -10.91
N ASP A 111 16.86 8.41 -11.14
CA ASP A 111 17.09 7.65 -12.38
C ASP A 111 16.06 7.96 -13.49
N SER A 112 15.19 8.95 -13.28
CA SER A 112 14.07 9.29 -14.16
C SER A 112 13.10 8.12 -14.41
N TYR A 113 13.05 7.15 -13.49
CA TYR A 113 12.17 5.98 -13.59
C TYR A 113 10.70 6.39 -13.74
N PHE A 114 10.20 7.21 -12.80
CA PHE A 114 8.82 7.67 -12.81
C PHE A 114 8.53 8.67 -13.94
N SER A 115 9.54 9.44 -14.36
CA SER A 115 9.40 10.34 -15.53
C SER A 115 9.07 9.56 -16.80
N LYS A 116 9.75 8.43 -17.00
CA LYS A 116 9.51 7.55 -18.15
C LYS A 116 8.21 6.76 -17.99
N LEU A 117 7.88 6.37 -16.75
CA LEU A 117 6.70 5.57 -16.44
C LEU A 117 5.39 6.35 -16.63
N LEU A 118 5.34 7.61 -16.17
CA LEU A 118 4.15 8.46 -16.31
C LEU A 118 3.71 8.68 -17.76
N GLY A 119 4.65 8.66 -18.70
CA GLY A 119 4.34 8.74 -20.13
C GLY A 119 3.63 7.50 -20.68
N LYS A 120 3.72 6.37 -19.98
CA LYS A 120 3.09 5.09 -20.36
C LYS A 120 1.84 4.77 -19.54
N GLU A 121 1.83 5.18 -18.27
CA GLU A 121 0.84 4.77 -17.29
C GLU A 121 0.46 5.93 -16.36
N PRO A 122 -0.82 6.35 -16.33
CA PRO A 122 -1.27 7.41 -15.43
C PRO A 122 -1.46 6.88 -14.00
N PHE A 123 -0.83 7.56 -13.04
CA PHE A 123 -1.02 7.31 -11.61
C PHE A 123 -2.25 8.01 -11.02
N LEU A 124 -2.67 9.12 -11.63
CA LEU A 124 -3.81 9.90 -11.16
C LEU A 124 -5.09 9.06 -11.17
N GLY A 125 -5.83 9.07 -10.05
CA GLY A 125 -7.06 8.29 -9.88
C GLY A 125 -6.86 6.79 -9.64
N SER A 126 -5.62 6.32 -9.52
CA SER A 126 -5.32 4.91 -9.22
C SER A 126 -5.55 4.58 -7.75
N ASP A 127 -5.90 3.33 -7.44
CA ASP A 127 -6.02 2.91 -6.04
C ASP A 127 -4.65 2.90 -5.37
N PHE A 128 -4.62 3.40 -4.14
CA PHE A 128 -3.43 3.48 -3.34
C PHE A 128 -3.65 2.82 -1.99
N ARG A 129 -2.71 1.97 -1.59
CA ARG A 129 -2.79 1.26 -0.31
C ARG A 129 -1.45 1.30 0.39
N ILE A 130 -1.46 1.63 1.68
CA ILE A 130 -0.29 1.52 2.55
C ILE A 130 -0.46 0.29 3.42
N PHE A 131 0.54 -0.56 3.41
CA PHE A 131 0.59 -1.76 4.22
C PHE A 131 1.82 -1.76 5.12
N THR A 132 1.70 -2.48 6.23
CA THR A 132 2.84 -2.88 7.05
C THR A 132 2.78 -4.39 7.25
N GLY A 133 3.90 -5.06 7.04
CA GLY A 133 3.99 -6.52 6.97
C GLY A 133 5.36 -7.04 7.36
N PHE A 134 5.59 -8.33 7.21
CA PHE A 134 6.88 -8.97 7.48
C PHE A 134 7.28 -9.81 6.26
N GLU A 135 8.59 -9.96 6.04
CA GLU A 135 9.07 -10.94 5.06
C GLU A 135 8.71 -12.35 5.51
N GLY A 136 8.31 -13.21 4.56
CA GLY A 136 7.88 -14.59 4.83
C GLY A 136 6.48 -14.73 5.45
N VAL A 137 5.75 -13.63 5.64
CA VAL A 137 4.33 -13.65 6.03
C VAL A 137 3.49 -13.36 4.79
N ASP A 138 2.41 -14.12 4.62
CA ASP A 138 1.50 -13.95 3.50
C ASP A 138 0.92 -12.52 3.46
N PHE A 139 0.86 -11.94 2.26
CA PHE A 139 0.33 -10.59 2.01
C PHE A 139 -1.05 -10.38 2.64
N TYR A 140 -1.92 -11.39 2.62
CA TYR A 140 -3.25 -11.27 3.22
C TYR A 140 -3.19 -11.07 4.74
N GLN A 141 -2.10 -11.44 5.40
CA GLN A 141 -1.88 -11.28 6.83
C GLN A 141 -1.32 -9.89 7.20
N HIS A 142 -0.94 -9.08 6.21
CA HIS A 142 -0.40 -7.75 6.43
C HIS A 142 -1.46 -6.76 6.89
N VAL A 143 -1.04 -5.77 7.69
CA VAL A 143 -1.91 -4.76 8.25
C VAL A 143 -2.07 -3.63 7.24
N LYS A 144 -3.32 -3.37 6.86
CA LYS A 144 -3.69 -2.22 6.04
C LYS A 144 -3.66 -0.95 6.91
N MET A 145 -2.77 -0.03 6.58
CA MET A 145 -2.63 1.25 7.28
C MET A 145 -3.54 2.32 6.69
N LEU A 146 -3.61 2.38 5.35
CA LEU A 146 -4.43 3.32 4.60
C LEU A 146 -4.89 2.70 3.28
N VAL A 147 -6.11 3.03 2.87
CA VAL A 147 -6.65 2.77 1.54
C VAL A 147 -7.22 4.09 1.04
N GLY A 148 -6.91 4.44 -0.19
CA GLY A 148 -7.33 5.70 -0.78
C GLY A 148 -7.08 5.75 -2.27
N ILE A 149 -7.24 6.93 -2.84
CA ILE A 149 -7.07 7.19 -4.27
C ILE A 149 -6.05 8.31 -4.44
N ILE A 150 -5.20 8.20 -5.47
CA ILE A 150 -4.24 9.25 -5.82
C ILE A 150 -4.99 10.44 -6.44
N THR A 151 -5.02 11.58 -5.75
CA THR A 151 -5.71 12.79 -6.18
C THR A 151 -4.80 13.81 -6.84
N GLU A 152 -3.51 13.83 -6.49
CA GLU A 152 -2.52 14.72 -7.12
C GLU A 152 -1.20 13.98 -7.34
N VAL A 153 -0.54 14.32 -8.45
CA VAL A 153 0.76 13.76 -8.85
C VAL A 153 1.67 14.91 -9.26
N PHE A 154 2.78 15.08 -8.54
CA PHE A 154 3.81 16.07 -8.86
C PHE A 154 5.11 15.35 -9.16
N ILE A 155 5.69 15.61 -10.33
CA ILE A 155 6.97 15.03 -10.71
C ILE A 155 8.05 16.10 -10.83
N SER A 156 9.22 15.78 -10.31
CA SER A 156 10.45 16.54 -10.44
C SER A 156 11.59 15.60 -10.90
N SER A 157 12.74 16.18 -11.24
CA SER A 157 13.92 15.41 -11.67
C SER A 157 14.48 14.45 -10.61
N LYS A 158 14.18 14.67 -9.33
CA LYS A 158 14.70 13.84 -8.22
C LYS A 158 13.63 13.04 -7.50
N LYS A 159 12.39 13.50 -7.52
CA LYS A 159 11.30 12.86 -6.78
C LYS A 159 9.96 12.93 -7.48
N LEU A 160 9.13 11.94 -7.22
CA LEU A 160 7.71 11.91 -7.50
C LEU A 160 6.96 12.06 -6.17
N THR A 161 6.08 13.05 -6.07
CA THR A 161 5.22 13.26 -4.90
C THR A 161 3.79 12.93 -5.28
N LEU A 162 3.18 12.00 -4.54
CA LEU A 162 1.79 11.59 -4.67
C LEU A 162 1.00 12.14 -3.50
N ARG A 163 -0.17 12.72 -3.76
CA ARG A 163 -1.18 12.97 -2.71
C ARG A 163 -2.30 11.96 -2.83
N VAL A 164 -2.65 11.39 -1.69
CA VAL A 164 -3.64 10.33 -1.56
C VAL A 164 -4.72 10.79 -0.61
N GLU A 165 -5.97 10.66 -1.01
CA GLU A 165 -7.13 10.89 -0.15
C GLU A 165 -7.71 9.54 0.30
N GLU A 166 -7.95 9.39 1.60
CA GLU A 166 -8.60 8.21 2.18
C GLU A 166 -10.04 8.09 1.68
N ASP A 167 -10.40 6.90 1.21
CA ASP A 167 -11.75 6.54 0.77
C ASP A 167 -12.67 6.21 1.97
#